data_AF-A0A6N9IWJ0-F1
#
_entry.id   AF-A0A6N9IWJ0-F1
#
_cell.length_a   1.000
_cell.length_b   1.000
_cell.length_c   1.000
_cell.angle_alpha   90.00
_cell.angle_beta   90.00
_cell.angle_gamma   90.00
#
_symmetry.space_group_name_H-M   'P 1'
#
loop_
_entity.id
_entity.type
_entity.pdbx_description
1 polymer ?
#
loop_
_entity_poly.entity_id
_entity_poly.type
_entity_poly.pdbx_seq_one_letter_code
_entity_poly.pdbx_strand_id
1 'polypeptide(L)'
;MKHHHNPNEASSFPYEAANCHLADIIANTLELGCSGESKIVPRLEEQAWIKACPPKDINMEIIRDEIEESFDETASAFLSH
;
A
#
# COMPACT_ATOMS: atom_id res chain seq x y z
N MET A 1 -7.39 -1.87 9.82
CA MET A 1 -6.35 -2.07 10.85
C MET A 1 -6.31 -0.79 11.70
N LYS A 2 -6.19 -0.86 13.03
CA LYS A 2 -6.09 0.38 13.83
C LYS A 2 -4.71 1.03 13.57
N HIS A 3 -4.66 2.32 13.22
CA HIS A 3 -3.44 3.12 12.92
C HIS A 3 -2.74 2.91 11.56
N HIS A 4 -3.34 2.25 10.57
CA HIS A 4 -2.74 2.16 9.22
C HIS A 4 -2.54 3.51 8.50
N HIS A 5 -3.25 4.58 8.88
CA HIS A 5 -3.02 5.93 8.34
C HIS A 5 -1.95 6.71 9.10
N ASN A 6 -1.59 6.25 10.31
CA ASN A 6 -0.50 6.83 11.09
C ASN A 6 0.30 5.72 11.79
N PRO A 7 1.20 5.02 11.06
CA PRO A 7 1.97 3.90 11.59
C PRO A 7 2.81 4.26 12.82
N ASN A 8 3.10 5.55 13.03
CA ASN A 8 3.85 6.02 14.17
C ASN A 8 3.08 5.95 15.49
N GLU A 9 1.76 5.82 15.44
CA GLU A 9 0.91 5.59 16.62
C GLU A 9 0.70 4.10 16.94
N ALA A 10 1.17 3.20 16.07
CA ALA A 10 1.07 1.77 16.29
C ALA A 10 2.06 1.32 17.38
N SER A 11 1.59 1.23 18.61
CA SER A 11 2.36 0.69 19.74
C SER A 11 2.61 -0.81 19.64
N SER A 12 1.76 -1.53 18.89
CA SER A 12 1.88 -2.95 18.58
C SER A 12 2.03 -3.12 17.07
N PHE A 13 2.96 -3.96 16.63
CA PHE A 13 3.20 -4.29 15.21
C PHE A 13 3.53 -3.07 14.32
N PRO A 14 4.51 -2.22 14.70
CA PRO A 14 4.81 -0.98 13.98
C PRO A 14 5.36 -1.19 12.56
N TYR A 15 5.97 -2.34 12.28
CA TYR A 15 6.50 -2.68 10.96
C TYR A 15 5.38 -3.13 10.02
N GLU A 16 4.46 -3.95 10.51
CA GLU A 16 3.27 -4.39 9.79
C GLU A 16 2.36 -3.21 9.48
N ALA A 17 2.18 -2.30 10.43
CA ALA A 17 1.45 -1.05 10.20
C ALA A 17 2.12 -0.18 9.12
N ALA A 18 3.46 -0.09 9.10
CA ALA A 18 4.19 0.64 8.08
C ALA A 18 4.07 0.00 6.68
N ASN A 19 4.11 -1.33 6.60
CA ASN A 19 3.87 -2.06 5.34
C ASN A 19 2.45 -1.87 4.82
N CYS A 20 1.44 -1.95 5.70
CA CYS A 20 0.05 -1.69 5.33
C CYS A 20 -0.15 -0.25 4.84
N HIS A 21 0.50 0.73 5.48
CA HIS A 21 0.46 2.13 5.05
C HIS A 21 1.09 2.34 3.68
N LEU A 22 2.25 1.72 3.43
CA LEU A 22 2.90 1.80 2.12
C LEU A 22 2.04 1.15 1.03
N ALA A 23 1.47 -0.03 1.31
CA ALA A 23 0.58 -0.72 0.38
C ALA A 23 -0.68 0.10 0.06
N ASP A 24 -1.27 0.74 1.07
CA ASP A 24 -2.43 1.62 0.90
C ASP A 24 -2.10 2.83 0.01
N ILE A 25 -0.96 3.48 0.25
CA ILE A 25 -0.50 4.60 -0.59
C ILE A 25 -0.30 4.14 -2.05
N ILE A 26 0.34 2.99 -2.27
CA ILE A 26 0.57 2.46 -3.62
C ILE A 26 -0.76 2.16 -4.31
N ALA A 27 -1.65 1.41 -3.67
CA ALA A 27 -2.95 1.04 -4.23
C ALA A 27 -3.79 2.27 -4.58
N ASN A 28 -3.83 3.28 -3.70
CA ASN A 28 -4.54 4.53 -4.00
C ASN A 28 -3.86 5.35 -5.11
N THR A 29 -2.52 5.38 -5.15
CA THR A 29 -1.77 6.10 -6.21
C THR A 29 -2.00 5.49 -7.59
N LEU A 30 -2.13 4.16 -7.65
CA LEU A 30 -2.41 3.40 -8.85
C LEU A 30 -3.92 3.27 -9.15
N GLU A 31 -4.77 3.92 -8.35
CA GLU A 31 -6.23 3.87 -8.48
C GLU A 31 -6.80 2.43 -8.52
N LEU A 32 -6.15 1.50 -7.79
CA LEU A 32 -6.53 0.09 -7.76
C LEU A 32 -7.69 -0.14 -6.79
N GLY A 33 -8.87 -0.43 -7.36
CA GLY A 33 -10.08 -0.75 -6.61
C GLY A 33 -10.74 0.47 -5.93
N CYS A 34 -11.50 0.23 -4.86
CA CYS A 34 -12.18 1.28 -4.11
C CYS A 34 -12.07 0.98 -2.61
N SER A 35 -11.19 1.70 -1.90
CA SER A 35 -10.92 1.50 -0.47
C SER A 35 -12.03 2.03 0.45
N GLY A 36 -13.06 2.69 -0.10
CA GLY A 36 -14.12 3.35 0.69
C GLY A 36 -13.66 4.62 1.42
N GLU A 37 -12.40 5.00 1.27
CA GLU A 37 -11.79 6.19 1.85
C GLU A 37 -12.12 7.47 1.05
N SER A 38 -12.19 8.59 1.76
CA SER A 38 -12.51 9.90 1.20
C SER A 38 -11.30 10.49 0.47
N LYS A 39 -11.09 10.17 -0.82
CA LYS A 39 -10.28 10.89 -1.85
C LYS A 39 -8.87 11.44 -1.49
N ILE A 40 -8.40 11.29 -0.27
CA ILE A 40 -7.22 11.93 0.30
C ILE A 40 -6.31 10.79 0.68
N VAL A 41 -5.37 10.50 -0.22
CA VAL A 41 -4.26 9.59 0.07
C VAL A 41 -3.41 10.24 1.16
N PRO A 42 -3.18 9.57 2.30
CA PRO A 42 -2.30 10.11 3.33
C PRO A 42 -0.88 10.27 2.75
N ARG A 43 -0.16 11.30 3.20
CA ARG A 43 1.24 11.48 2.79
C ARG A 43 2.08 10.35 3.36
N LEU A 44 3.01 9.84 2.55
CA LEU A 44 4.01 8.89 3.03
C LEU A 44 4.89 9.56 4.09
N GLU A 45 4.81 9.07 5.31
CA GLU A 45 5.68 9.49 6.41
C GLU A 45 7.08 8.87 6.23
N GLU A 46 8.14 9.67 6.34
CA GLU A 46 9.54 9.20 6.18
C GLU A 46 9.86 8.03 7.12
N GLN A 47 9.36 8.09 8.36
CA GLN A 47 9.53 7.00 9.34
C GLN A 47 8.78 5.73 8.95
N ALA A 48 7.63 5.84 8.28
CA ALA A 48 6.92 4.67 7.76
C ALA A 48 7.69 4.03 6.61
N TRP A 49 8.28 4.84 5.71
CA TRP A 49 9.16 4.35 4.65
C TRP A 49 10.38 3.60 5.20
N ILE A 50 11.07 4.17 6.19
CA ILE A 50 12.23 3.53 6.83
C ILE A 50 11.83 2.20 7.48
N LYS A 51 10.70 2.16 8.20
CA LYS A 51 10.20 0.95 8.87
C LYS A 51 9.73 -0.12 7.88
N ALA A 52 9.12 0.27 6.77
CA ALA A 52 8.72 -0.66 5.72
C ALA A 52 9.93 -1.35 5.06
N CYS A 53 11.13 -0.77 5.19
CA CYS A 53 12.39 -1.31 4.71
C CYS A 53 12.32 -1.78 3.23
N PRO A 54 11.91 -0.91 2.29
CA PRO A 54 11.85 -1.27 0.89
C PRO A 54 13.25 -1.58 0.33
N PRO A 55 13.35 -2.40 -0.73
CA PRO A 55 14.61 -2.65 -1.41
C PRO A 55 15.30 -1.34 -1.82
N LYS A 56 16.63 -1.27 -1.68
CA LYS A 56 17.39 -0.04 -1.99
C LYS A 56 17.37 0.32 -3.47
N ASP A 57 17.26 -0.69 -4.33
CA ASP A 57 17.24 -0.55 -5.79
C ASP A 57 15.82 -0.70 -6.35
N ILE A 58 14.83 -0.20 -5.59
CA ILE A 58 13.44 -0.28 -5.98
C ILE A 58 13.20 0.50 -7.29
N ASN A 59 12.71 -0.19 -8.31
CA ASN A 59 12.24 0.45 -9.53
C ASN A 59 10.71 0.54 -9.48
N MET A 60 10.21 1.75 -9.26
CA MET A 60 8.78 2.01 -9.12
C MET A 60 7.98 1.72 -10.40
N GLU A 61 8.60 1.82 -11.58
CA GLU A 61 7.93 1.49 -12.85
C GLU A 61 7.68 -0.01 -12.96
N ILE A 62 8.72 -0.82 -12.69
CA ILE A 62 8.60 -2.29 -12.70
C ILE A 62 7.58 -2.74 -11.66
N ILE A 63 7.62 -2.16 -10.47
CA ILE A 63 6.71 -2.52 -9.39
C ILE A 63 5.27 -2.13 -9.70
N ARG A 64 5.05 -0.98 -10.35
CA ARG A 64 3.72 -0.63 -10.82
C ARG A 64 3.20 -1.71 -11.76
N ASP A 65 3.96 -2.02 -12.80
CA ASP A 65 3.50 -2.93 -13.87
C ASP A 65 3.18 -4.33 -13.29
N GLU A 66 4.03 -4.85 -12.40
CA GLU A 66 3.81 -6.13 -11.69
C GLU A 66 2.58 -6.09 -10.74
N ILE A 67 2.38 -4.98 -10.03
CA ILE A 67 1.23 -4.82 -9.12
C ILE A 67 -0.08 -4.74 -9.90
N GLU A 68 -0.11 -4.01 -11.02
CA GLU A 68 -1.28 -3.90 -11.88
C GLU A 68 -1.67 -5.26 -12.46
N GLU A 69 -0.70 -6.01 -13.02
CA GLU A 69 -0.96 -7.36 -13.55
C GLU A 69 -1.50 -8.29 -12.46
N SER A 70 -0.84 -8.34 -11.29
CA SER A 70 -1.29 -9.17 -10.17
C SER A 70 -2.68 -8.79 -9.65
N PHE A 71 -2.99 -7.48 -9.62
CA PHE A 71 -4.31 -6.99 -9.23
C PHE A 71 -5.38 -7.45 -10.21
N ASP A 72 -5.17 -7.26 -11.51
CA ASP A 72 -6.14 -7.62 -12.56
C ASP A 72 -6.39 -9.13 -12.61
N GLU A 73 -5.34 -9.95 -12.52
CA GLU A 73 -5.48 -11.42 -12.44
C GLU A 73 -6.32 -11.83 -11.23
N THR A 74 -6.04 -11.24 -10.07
CA THR A 74 -6.77 -11.54 -8.85
C THR A 74 -8.22 -11.07 -8.96
N ALA A 75 -8.45 -9.84 -9.38
CA ALA A 75 -9.79 -9.29 -9.55
C ALA A 75 -10.61 -10.14 -10.53
N SER A 76 -10.02 -10.54 -11.65
CA SER A 76 -10.64 -11.45 -12.61
C SER A 76 -11.01 -12.78 -11.97
N ALA A 77 -10.10 -13.42 -11.22
CA ALA A 77 -10.37 -14.70 -10.58
C ALA A 77 -11.56 -14.65 -9.62
N PHE A 78 -11.77 -13.55 -8.89
CA PHE A 78 -12.88 -13.42 -7.93
C PHE A 78 -14.18 -12.87 -8.54
N LEU A 79 -14.09 -11.99 -9.54
CA LEU A 79 -15.24 -11.28 -10.13
C LEU A 79 -15.81 -11.95 -11.39
N SER A 80 -15.14 -12.95 -11.96
CA SER A 80 -15.60 -13.67 -13.16
C SER A 80 -16.71 -14.72 -12.91
N HIS A 81 -17.53 -14.53 -11.86
CA HIS A 81 -18.61 -15.45 -11.49
C HIS A 81 -19.99 -14.79 -11.68
#